data_AF-A0A2N3EGA4-F1
#
_entry.id   AF-A0A2N3EGA4-F1
#
_cell.length_a   1.000
_cell.length_b   1.000
_cell.length_c   1.000
_cell.angle_alpha   90.00
_cell.angle_beta   90.00
_cell.angle_gamma   90.00
#
_symmetry.space_group_name_H-M   'P 1'
#
loop_
_entity.id
_entity.type
_entity.pdbx_description
1 polymer ?
#
loop_
_entity_poly.entity_id
_entity_poly.type
_entity_poly.pdbx_seq_one_letter_code
_entity_poly.pdbx_strand_id
1 'polypeptide(L)'
;MENVTLPQKKPETFAISEYAATQTALSNSQIAKSLDAAADALEAEARRLRRNAAELRDHIDRQRRLTELRHRARAAAVAASRSGRDFGTAAHEIARQTGAPIEAVIQIMEVEFRKTARERLALRNEAIMRLKRQGLTNAEIGDRIGLHEKSVARIGGRMRRNMVYRA
;
A
#
# COMPACT_ATOMS: atom_id res chain seq x y z
N MET A 1 -10.74 -101.26 -0.45
CA MET A 1 -10.81 -99.81 -0.15
C MET A 1 -9.38 -99.31 -0.07
N GLU A 2 -8.88 -98.73 -1.15
CA GLU A 2 -7.50 -98.25 -1.24
C GLU A 2 -7.41 -96.85 -0.62
N ASN A 3 -6.56 -96.70 0.40
CA ASN A 3 -6.26 -95.41 1.02
C ASN A 3 -5.36 -94.59 0.09
N VAL A 4 -5.96 -93.69 -0.70
CA VAL A 4 -5.26 -92.70 -1.49
C VAL A 4 -4.66 -91.65 -0.53
N THR A 5 -3.37 -91.76 -0.28
CA THR A 5 -2.62 -90.81 0.54
C THR A 5 -2.24 -89.62 -0.35
N LEU A 6 -2.92 -88.49 -0.20
CA LEU A 6 -2.57 -87.26 -0.92
C LEU A 6 -1.20 -86.75 -0.44
N PRO A 7 -0.26 -86.41 -1.34
CA PRO A 7 1.02 -85.86 -0.95
C PRO A 7 0.80 -84.50 -0.28
N GLN A 8 1.13 -84.40 1.01
CA GLN A 8 1.20 -83.12 1.68
C GLN A 8 2.31 -82.29 1.03
N LYS A 9 1.93 -81.28 0.23
CA LYS A 9 2.87 -80.25 -0.22
C LYS A 9 3.46 -79.61 1.03
N LYS A 10 4.77 -79.76 1.22
CA LYS A 10 5.51 -79.05 2.26
C LYS A 10 5.21 -77.55 2.12
N PRO A 11 4.90 -76.83 3.21
CA PRO A 11 4.75 -75.38 3.14
C PRO A 11 6.04 -74.82 2.57
N GLU A 12 5.93 -74.07 1.46
CA GLU A 12 7.05 -73.31 0.92
C GLU A 12 7.48 -72.35 2.02
N THR A 13 8.57 -72.69 2.72
CA THR A 13 9.31 -71.78 3.56
C THR A 13 9.88 -70.71 2.63
N PHE A 14 9.09 -69.67 2.35
CA PHE A 14 9.63 -68.40 1.92
C PHE A 14 10.72 -68.05 2.93
N ALA A 15 11.96 -68.03 2.47
CA ALA A 15 13.09 -67.75 3.35
C ALA A 15 12.84 -66.38 3.98
N ILE A 16 12.90 -66.29 5.30
CA ILE A 16 12.65 -65.06 6.08
C ILE A 16 13.44 -63.86 5.49
N SER A 17 14.58 -64.13 4.84
CA SER A 17 15.39 -63.16 4.10
C SER A 17 14.70 -62.53 2.87
N GLU A 18 13.90 -63.27 2.11
CA GLU A 18 13.21 -62.76 0.91
C GLU A 18 12.04 -61.84 1.29
N TYR A 19 11.33 -62.16 2.36
CA TYR A 19 10.29 -61.30 2.93
C TYR A 19 10.88 -59.98 3.46
N ALA A 20 12.03 -60.02 4.14
CA ALA A 20 12.71 -58.82 4.61
C ALA A 20 13.21 -57.94 3.45
N ALA A 21 13.74 -58.54 2.38
CA ALA A 21 14.19 -57.82 1.19
C ALA A 21 13.04 -57.13 0.45
N THR A 22 11.91 -57.82 0.28
CA THR A 22 10.70 -57.26 -0.36
C THR A 22 10.07 -56.14 0.46
N GLN A 23 10.01 -56.27 1.79
CA GLN A 23 9.53 -55.19 2.68
C GLN A 23 10.44 -53.95 2.63
N THR A 24 11.76 -54.15 2.58
CA THR A 24 12.72 -53.05 2.44
C THR A 24 12.57 -52.35 1.09
N ALA A 25 12.40 -53.10 0.00
CA ALA A 25 12.18 -52.55 -1.33
C ALA A 25 10.86 -51.75 -1.43
N LEU A 26 9.78 -52.27 -0.82
CA LEU A 26 8.50 -51.56 -0.71
C LEU A 26 8.62 -50.26 0.08
N SER A 27 9.30 -50.30 1.23
CA SER A 27 9.55 -49.11 2.05
C SER A 27 10.37 -48.07 1.29
N ASN A 28 11.45 -48.46 0.62
CA ASN A 28 12.26 -47.56 -0.20
C ASN A 28 11.45 -46.96 -1.36
N SER A 29 10.58 -47.74 -2.00
CA SER A 29 9.66 -47.24 -3.04
C SER A 29 8.68 -46.21 -2.49
N GLN A 30 8.14 -46.42 -1.28
CA GLN A 30 7.26 -45.46 -0.62
C GLN A 30 8.00 -44.17 -0.24
N ILE A 31 9.24 -44.27 0.23
CA ILE A 31 10.10 -43.12 0.54
C ILE A 31 10.40 -42.32 -0.72
N ALA A 32 10.77 -42.98 -1.83
CA ALA A 32 11.02 -42.30 -3.09
C ALA A 32 9.77 -41.52 -3.57
N LYS A 33 8.59 -42.14 -3.53
CA LYS A 33 7.33 -41.49 -3.89
C LYS A 33 6.99 -40.29 -3.00
N SER A 34 7.27 -40.38 -1.70
CA SER A 34 7.00 -39.26 -0.79
C SER A 34 7.99 -38.10 -0.99
N LEU A 35 9.25 -38.40 -1.33
CA LEU A 35 10.24 -37.39 -1.71
C LEU A 35 9.88 -36.69 -3.02
N ASP A 36 9.44 -37.43 -4.05
CA ASP A 36 8.99 -36.86 -5.31
C ASP A 36 7.77 -35.95 -5.09
N ALA A 37 6.78 -36.40 -4.32
CA ALA A 37 5.60 -35.59 -3.98
C ALA A 37 5.97 -34.33 -3.18
N ALA A 38 6.96 -34.41 -2.29
CA ALA A 38 7.47 -33.26 -1.56
C ALA A 38 8.21 -32.28 -2.48
N ALA A 39 8.99 -32.78 -3.44
CA ALA A 39 9.67 -31.95 -4.44
C ALA A 39 8.66 -31.21 -5.32
N ASP A 40 7.61 -31.90 -5.79
CA ASP A 40 6.52 -31.31 -6.57
C ASP A 40 5.78 -30.22 -5.78
N ALA A 41 5.49 -30.46 -4.50
CA ALA A 41 4.84 -29.49 -3.63
C ALA A 41 5.71 -28.24 -3.42
N LEU A 42 7.02 -28.41 -3.21
CA LEU A 42 7.97 -27.32 -3.08
C LEU A 42 8.08 -26.51 -4.38
N GLU A 43 8.07 -27.17 -5.54
CA GLU A 43 8.11 -26.48 -6.82
C GLU A 43 6.82 -25.68 -7.08
N ALA A 44 5.66 -26.26 -6.78
CA ALA A 44 4.37 -25.58 -6.87
C ALA A 44 4.33 -24.33 -5.97
N GLU A 45 4.83 -24.44 -4.74
CA GLU A 45 4.93 -23.31 -3.82
C GLU A 45 5.91 -22.25 -4.33
N ALA A 46 7.07 -22.64 -4.85
CA ALA A 46 8.02 -21.70 -5.45
C ALA A 46 7.40 -20.93 -6.64
N ARG A 47 6.60 -21.60 -7.48
CA ARG A 47 5.84 -20.94 -8.57
C ARG A 47 4.78 -19.98 -8.04
N ARG A 48 4.09 -20.32 -6.94
CA ARG A 48 3.15 -19.41 -6.27
C ARG A 48 3.85 -18.17 -5.74
N LEU A 49 4.95 -18.34 -5.01
CA LEU A 49 5.73 -17.22 -4.46
C LEU A 49 6.28 -16.31 -5.55
N ARG A 50 6.74 -16.85 -6.69
CA ARG A 50 7.18 -16.05 -7.84
C ARG A 50 6.05 -15.20 -8.44
N ARG A 51 4.84 -15.75 -8.57
CA ARG A 51 3.66 -15.00 -9.04
C ARG A 51 3.30 -13.88 -8.06
N ASN A 52 3.20 -14.19 -6.77
CA ASN A 52 2.93 -13.18 -5.74
C ASN A 52 3.98 -12.07 -5.73
N ALA A 53 5.25 -12.42 -5.90
CA ALA A 53 6.33 -11.43 -5.98
C ALA A 53 6.20 -10.52 -7.22
N ALA A 54 5.77 -11.05 -8.36
CA ALA A 54 5.49 -10.25 -9.55
C ALA A 54 4.32 -9.28 -9.32
N GLU A 55 3.21 -9.76 -8.77
CA GLU A 55 2.04 -8.93 -8.43
C GLU A 55 2.38 -7.81 -7.45
N LEU A 56 3.22 -8.10 -6.45
CA LEU A 56 3.70 -7.11 -5.49
C LEU A 56 4.58 -6.05 -6.16
N ARG A 57 5.46 -6.43 -7.10
CA ARG A 57 6.27 -5.47 -7.86
C ARG A 57 5.37 -4.54 -8.68
N ASP A 58 4.39 -5.10 -9.38
CA ASP A 58 3.43 -4.31 -10.16
C ASP A 58 2.60 -3.38 -9.28
N HIS A 59 2.25 -3.82 -8.07
CA HIS A 59 1.58 -2.96 -7.09
C HIS A 59 2.48 -1.80 -6.64
N ILE A 60 3.74 -2.08 -6.29
CA ILE A 60 4.72 -1.07 -5.87
C ILE A 60 4.93 -0.04 -6.99
N ASP A 61 5.06 -0.49 -8.23
CA ASP A 61 5.26 0.42 -9.37
C ASP A 61 4.03 1.29 -9.64
N ARG A 62 2.82 0.73 -9.49
CA ARG A 62 1.57 1.52 -9.55
C ARG A 62 1.51 2.58 -8.45
N GLN A 63 1.88 2.23 -7.21
CA GLN A 63 1.92 3.18 -6.08
C GLN A 63 2.96 4.29 -6.29
N ARG A 64 4.13 3.95 -6.84
CA ARG A 64 5.18 4.93 -7.18
C ARG A 64 4.67 5.92 -8.23
N ARG A 65 4.09 5.43 -9.33
CA ARG A 65 3.51 6.29 -10.38
C ARG A 65 2.42 7.22 -9.83
N LEU A 66 1.53 6.70 -8.98
CA LEU A 66 0.48 7.51 -8.35
C LEU A 66 1.06 8.58 -7.42
N THR A 67 2.08 8.23 -6.65
CA THR A 67 2.77 9.16 -5.73
C THR A 67 3.45 10.29 -6.51
N GLU A 68 4.14 9.95 -7.60
CA GLU A 68 4.75 10.93 -8.49
C GLU A 68 3.71 11.85 -9.12
N LEU A 69 2.60 11.28 -9.61
CA LEU A 69 1.48 12.06 -10.15
C LEU A 69 0.91 13.05 -9.13
N ARG A 70 0.68 12.59 -7.89
CA ARG A 70 0.24 13.45 -6.79
C ARG A 70 1.23 14.56 -6.47
N HIS A 71 2.52 14.25 -6.45
CA HIS A 71 3.56 15.25 -6.20
C HIS A 71 3.56 16.35 -7.29
N ARG A 72 3.50 15.95 -8.56
CA ARG A 72 3.41 16.88 -9.69
C ARG A 72 2.11 17.71 -9.66
N ALA A 73 0.98 17.05 -9.41
CA ALA A 73 -0.32 17.71 -9.26
C ALA A 73 -0.31 18.74 -8.12
N ARG A 74 0.27 18.41 -6.96
CA ARG A 74 0.43 19.34 -5.83
C ARG A 74 1.31 20.52 -6.20
N ALA A 75 2.47 20.28 -6.85
CA ALA A 75 3.37 21.34 -7.28
C ALA A 75 2.66 22.31 -8.24
N ALA A 76 1.91 21.78 -9.21
CA ALA A 76 1.13 22.59 -10.14
C ALA A 76 0.00 23.35 -9.44
N ALA A 77 -0.72 22.73 -8.50
CA ALA A 77 -1.76 23.40 -7.70
C ALA A 77 -1.18 24.57 -6.89
N VAL A 78 0.00 24.40 -6.29
CA VAL A 78 0.73 25.45 -5.58
C VAL A 78 1.12 26.59 -6.53
N ALA A 79 1.63 26.26 -7.71
CA ALA A 79 2.04 27.23 -8.73
C ALA A 79 0.84 28.01 -9.29
N ALA A 80 -0.26 27.33 -9.64
CA ALA A 80 -1.50 27.95 -10.11
C ALA A 80 -2.06 28.92 -9.07
N SER A 81 -2.07 28.53 -7.79
CA SER A 81 -2.50 29.40 -6.70
C SER A 81 -1.65 30.67 -6.53
N ARG A 82 -0.36 30.65 -6.91
CA ARG A 82 0.54 31.80 -6.79
C ARG A 82 0.53 32.71 -8.01
N SER A 83 0.43 32.11 -9.20
CA SER A 83 0.57 32.81 -10.49
C SER A 83 -0.77 33.23 -11.10
N GLY A 84 -1.91 32.81 -10.53
CA GLY A 84 -3.22 33.03 -11.13
C GLY A 84 -3.44 32.21 -12.42
N ARG A 85 -2.55 31.24 -12.69
CA ARG A 85 -2.62 30.40 -13.88
C ARG A 85 -3.91 29.57 -13.85
N ASP A 86 -4.55 29.46 -15.01
CA ASP A 86 -5.75 28.67 -15.19
C ASP A 86 -5.51 27.19 -14.82
N PHE A 87 -6.43 26.67 -14.02
CA PHE A 87 -6.38 25.31 -13.47
C PHE A 87 -6.47 24.26 -14.58
N GLY A 88 -7.31 24.51 -15.60
CA GLY A 88 -7.47 23.61 -16.75
C GLY A 88 -6.17 23.47 -17.54
N THR A 89 -5.52 24.59 -17.81
CA THR A 89 -4.22 24.62 -18.50
C THR A 89 -3.15 23.81 -17.77
N ALA A 90 -3.06 23.94 -16.44
CA ALA A 90 -2.10 23.19 -15.63
C ALA A 90 -2.41 21.67 -15.61
N ALA A 91 -3.70 21.29 -15.55
CA ALA A 91 -4.11 19.90 -15.62
C ALA A 91 -3.76 19.25 -16.97
N HIS A 92 -3.99 19.96 -18.09
CA HIS A 92 -3.61 19.49 -19.42
C HIS A 92 -2.11 19.28 -19.58
N GLU A 93 -1.29 20.15 -19.00
CA GLU A 93 0.16 19.99 -19.00
C GLU A 93 0.62 18.74 -18.25
N ILE A 94 0.06 18.50 -17.06
CA ILE A 94 0.38 17.31 -16.27
C ILE A 94 -0.08 16.03 -16.96
N ALA A 95 -1.30 16.01 -17.52
CA ALA A 95 -1.82 14.85 -18.26
C ALA A 95 -0.90 14.48 -19.42
N ARG A 96 -0.47 15.49 -20.21
CA ARG A 96 0.48 15.31 -21.31
C ARG A 96 1.85 14.80 -20.84
N GLN A 97 2.39 15.31 -19.75
CA GLN A 97 3.70 14.89 -19.22
C GLN A 97 3.71 13.50 -18.59
N THR A 98 2.56 13.05 -18.08
CA THR A 98 2.45 11.78 -17.32
C THR A 98 1.76 10.67 -18.11
N GLY A 99 1.12 11.00 -19.24
CA GLY A 99 0.27 10.08 -19.98
C GLY A 99 -1.01 9.68 -19.22
N ALA A 100 -1.32 10.35 -18.10
CA ALA A 100 -2.51 10.05 -17.32
C ALA A 100 -3.78 10.66 -17.95
N PRO A 101 -4.95 10.04 -17.77
CA PRO A 101 -6.23 10.62 -18.16
C PRO A 101 -6.44 11.99 -17.51
N ILE A 102 -6.91 12.97 -18.27
CA ILE A 102 -7.07 14.35 -17.80
C ILE A 102 -8.05 14.44 -16.63
N GLU A 103 -9.09 13.61 -16.63
CA GLU A 103 -10.10 13.54 -15.57
C GLU A 103 -9.46 13.12 -14.24
N ALA A 104 -8.56 12.14 -14.27
CA ALA A 104 -7.85 11.67 -13.08
C ALA A 104 -6.89 12.74 -12.54
N VAL A 105 -6.21 13.47 -13.43
CA VAL A 105 -5.35 14.60 -13.06
C VAL A 105 -6.16 15.71 -12.39
N ILE A 106 -7.29 16.10 -12.98
CA ILE A 106 -8.20 17.12 -12.43
C ILE A 106 -8.64 16.76 -11.02
N GLN A 107 -9.13 15.53 -10.81
CA GLN A 107 -9.58 15.06 -9.49
C GLN A 107 -8.46 15.14 -8.44
N ILE A 108 -7.26 14.68 -8.80
CA ILE A 108 -6.10 14.74 -7.89
C ILE A 108 -5.72 16.20 -7.58
N MET A 109 -5.68 17.05 -8.61
CA MET A 109 -5.34 18.46 -8.45
C MET A 109 -6.35 19.21 -7.58
N GLU A 110 -7.66 18.94 -7.71
CA GLU A 110 -8.68 19.55 -6.85
C GLU A 110 -8.47 19.22 -5.38
N VAL A 111 -8.20 17.94 -5.09
CA VAL A 111 -7.93 17.47 -3.72
C VAL A 111 -6.70 18.17 -3.16
N GLU A 112 -5.59 18.19 -3.92
CA GLU A 112 -4.33 18.81 -3.49
C GLU A 112 -4.45 20.33 -3.37
N PHE A 113 -5.23 20.98 -4.23
CA PHE A 113 -5.52 22.41 -4.14
C PHE A 113 -6.30 22.74 -2.86
N ARG A 114 -7.40 22.01 -2.59
CA ARG A 114 -8.18 22.19 -1.35
C ARG A 114 -7.34 21.93 -0.13
N LYS A 115 -6.49 20.89 -0.15
CA LYS A 115 -5.56 20.56 0.93
C LYS A 115 -4.55 21.69 1.18
N THR A 116 -3.89 22.15 0.12
CA THR A 116 -2.92 23.26 0.20
C THR A 116 -3.59 24.56 0.71
N ALA A 117 -4.80 24.86 0.27
CA ALA A 117 -5.56 26.01 0.75
C ALA A 117 -5.88 25.90 2.25
N ARG A 118 -6.30 24.71 2.72
CA ARG A 118 -6.53 24.43 4.15
C ARG A 118 -5.23 24.53 4.97
N GLU A 119 -4.13 23.99 4.48
CA GLU A 119 -2.81 24.08 5.12
C GLU A 119 -2.36 25.54 5.28
N ARG A 120 -2.47 26.35 4.22
CA ARG A 120 -2.15 27.79 4.28
C ARG A 120 -3.04 28.53 5.28
N LEU A 121 -4.34 28.23 5.29
CA LEU A 121 -5.26 28.81 6.26
C LEU A 121 -4.88 28.43 7.70
N ALA A 122 -4.51 27.17 7.93
CA ALA A 122 -4.08 26.69 9.24
C ALA A 122 -2.80 27.40 9.71
N LEU A 123 -1.77 27.47 8.87
CA LEU A 123 -0.51 28.17 9.16
C LEU A 123 -0.74 29.65 9.48
N ARG A 124 -1.62 30.32 8.73
CA ARG A 124 -1.99 31.71 8.99
C ARG A 124 -2.67 31.87 10.34
N ASN A 125 -3.63 30.98 10.66
CA ASN A 125 -4.34 31.02 11.94
C ASN A 125 -3.38 30.75 13.12
N GLU A 126 -2.43 29.83 12.96
CA GLU A 126 -1.39 29.55 13.92
C GLU A 126 -0.47 30.76 14.14
N ALA A 127 -0.02 31.40 13.05
CA ALA A 127 0.78 32.62 13.11
C ALA A 127 0.05 33.73 13.89
N ILE A 128 -1.26 33.93 13.63
CA ILE A 128 -2.10 34.87 14.39
C ILE A 128 -2.10 34.52 15.88
N MET A 129 -2.34 33.25 16.24
CA MET A 129 -2.37 32.82 17.64
C MET A 129 -1.01 32.96 18.32
N ARG A 130 0.09 32.71 17.61
CA ARG A 130 1.45 32.91 18.11
C ARG A 130 1.71 34.39 18.42
N LEU A 131 1.38 35.29 17.50
CA LEU A 131 1.55 36.73 17.72
C LEU A 131 0.66 37.25 18.87
N LYS A 132 -0.56 36.72 19.00
CA LYS A 132 -1.43 37.02 20.16
C LYS A 132 -0.82 36.60 21.49
N ARG A 133 -0.17 35.43 21.55
CA ARG A 133 0.54 34.96 22.76
C ARG A 133 1.74 35.84 23.12
N GLN A 134 2.31 36.54 22.14
CA GLN A 134 3.36 37.55 22.36
C GLN A 134 2.81 38.90 22.83
N GLY A 135 1.49 39.03 23.04
CA GLY A 135 0.86 40.25 23.54
C GLY A 135 0.49 41.27 22.47
N LEU A 136 0.67 40.98 21.18
CA LEU A 136 0.35 41.93 20.12
C LEU A 136 -1.15 42.18 19.99
N THR A 137 -1.49 43.44 19.70
CA THR A 137 -2.85 43.89 19.39
C THR A 137 -3.32 43.38 18.02
N ASN A 138 -4.63 43.43 17.76
CA ASN A 138 -5.16 42.99 16.46
C ASN A 138 -4.67 43.85 15.30
N ALA A 139 -4.44 45.15 15.53
CA ALA A 139 -3.93 46.08 14.54
C ALA A 139 -2.49 45.72 14.15
N GLU A 140 -1.59 45.60 15.13
CA GLU A 140 -0.18 45.23 14.88
C GLU A 140 -0.04 43.87 14.20
N ILE A 141 -0.87 42.89 14.59
CA ILE A 141 -0.90 41.59 13.91
C ILE A 141 -1.33 41.75 12.46
N GLY A 142 -2.40 42.53 12.24
CA GLY A 142 -2.96 42.81 10.93
C GLY A 142 -1.92 43.42 9.99
N ASP A 143 -1.20 44.44 10.46
CA ASP A 143 -0.14 45.12 9.71
C ASP A 143 0.99 44.16 9.33
N ARG A 144 1.40 43.28 10.26
CA ARG A 144 2.48 42.29 10.01
C ARG A 144 2.13 41.22 8.99
N ILE A 145 0.87 40.83 8.88
CA ILE A 145 0.44 39.68 8.04
C ILE A 145 -0.45 40.09 6.87
N GLY A 146 -0.63 41.39 6.64
CA GLY A 146 -1.44 41.94 5.55
C GLY A 146 -2.93 41.65 5.70
N LEU A 147 -3.47 41.73 6.92
CA LEU A 147 -4.90 41.55 7.19
C LEU A 147 -5.48 42.73 7.95
N HIS A 148 -6.75 43.04 7.69
CA HIS A 148 -7.49 44.01 8.50
C HIS A 148 -7.68 43.49 9.94
N GLU A 149 -7.57 44.36 10.95
CA GLU A 149 -7.71 44.03 12.38
C GLU A 149 -8.98 43.24 12.72
N LYS A 150 -10.15 43.64 12.20
CA LYS A 150 -11.42 42.90 12.31
C LYS A 150 -11.33 41.44 11.85
N SER A 151 -10.56 41.16 10.80
CA SER A 151 -10.33 39.79 10.32
C SER A 151 -9.49 38.99 11.31
N VAL A 152 -8.44 39.59 11.87
CA VAL A 152 -7.60 38.99 12.92
C VAL A 152 -8.43 38.68 14.17
N ALA A 153 -9.27 39.62 14.62
CA ALA A 153 -10.16 39.44 15.75
C ALA A 153 -11.13 38.26 15.54
N ARG A 154 -11.76 38.20 14.36
CA ARG A 154 -12.66 37.10 13.97
C ARG A 154 -11.96 35.75 13.96
N ILE A 155 -10.76 35.67 13.40
CA ILE A 155 -9.96 34.43 13.35
C ILE A 155 -9.58 33.99 14.77
N GLY A 156 -9.03 34.89 15.59
CA GLY A 156 -8.68 34.59 16.97
C GLY A 156 -9.88 34.14 17.81
N GLY A 157 -11.05 34.77 17.62
CA GLY A 157 -12.29 34.35 18.26
C GLY A 157 -12.74 32.94 17.88
N ARG A 158 -12.67 32.57 16.60
CA ARG A 158 -12.98 31.20 16.14
C ARG A 158 -11.99 30.18 16.71
N MET A 159 -10.70 30.48 16.67
CA MET A 159 -9.65 29.56 17.15
C MET A 159 -9.80 29.27 18.65
N ARG A 160 -10.12 30.27 19.47
CA ARG A 160 -10.38 30.08 20.91
C ARG A 160 -11.57 29.15 21.16
N ARG A 161 -12.69 29.35 20.46
CA ARG A 161 -13.85 28.45 20.57
C ARG A 161 -13.48 27.02 20.19
N ASN A 162 -12.80 26.84 19.06
CA ASN A 162 -12.40 25.50 18.60
C ASN A 162 -11.41 24.80 19.55
N MET A 163 -10.63 25.54 20.32
CA MET A 163 -9.71 24.99 21.32
C MET A 163 -10.45 24.52 22.58
N VAL A 164 -11.48 25.26 23.01
CA VAL A 164 -12.33 24.88 24.16
C VAL A 164 -13.11 23.59 23.91
N TYR A 165 -13.54 23.32 22.67
CA TYR A 165 -14.25 22.08 22.32
C TYR A 165 -13.34 20.85 22.09
N ARG A 166 -12.03 20.99 22.22
CA ARG A 166 -11.05 19.90 21.99
C ARG A 166 -10.25 19.50 23.23
N ALA A 167 -10.42 20.22 24.34
CA ALA A 167 -9.87 19.89 25.65
C ALA A 167 -10.89 19.05 26.43
#